data_AF-A0A951EWX2-F1
#
_entry.id   AF-A0A951EWX2-F1
#
_cell.length_a   1.000
_cell.length_b   1.000
_cell.length_c   1.000
_cell.angle_alpha   90.00
_cell.angle_beta   90.00
_cell.angle_gamma   90.00
#
_symmetry.space_group_name_H-M   'P 1'
#
loop_
_entity.id
_entity.type
_entity.pdbx_description
1 polymer ?
#
loop_
_entity_poly.entity_id
_entity_poly.type
_entity_poly.pdbx_seq_one_letter_code
_entity_poly.pdbx_strand_id
1 'polypeptide(L)' 'MTGVRQIFGRSIAIRNDLPAGSVLRTEDLVLKKPGTGIPPERMFEIAGRTLTRAVSADRLLAEEDLVAVVTQAASA' A
#
# COMPACT_ATOMS: atom_id res chain seq x y z
N MET A 1 20.35 -3.95 -23.14
CA MET A 1 20.62 -3.52 -21.75
C MET A 1 19.33 -2.91 -21.22
N THR A 2 18.63 -3.59 -20.31
CA THR A 2 17.30 -3.14 -19.85
C THR A 2 17.30 -3.01 -18.33
N GLY A 3 17.08 -1.78 -17.84
CA GLY A 3 16.32 -1.58 -16.61
C GLY A 3 17.05 -1.40 -15.27
N VAL A 4 18.27 -0.86 -15.23
CA VAL A 4 18.88 -0.45 -13.94
C VAL A 4 18.28 0.88 -13.46
N ARG A 5 17.10 0.90 -12.83
CA ARG A 5 16.67 2.14 -12.14
C ARG A 5 15.70 2.08 -10.97
N GLN A 6 15.37 0.91 -10.40
CA GLN A 6 14.39 0.84 -9.31
C GLN A 6 15.00 0.36 -7.98
N ILE A 7 16.21 0.81 -7.62
CA ILE A 7 16.87 0.40 -6.35
C ILE A 7 16.82 1.51 -5.29
N PHE A 8 16.45 2.74 -5.66
CA PHE A 8 16.34 3.89 -4.74
C PHE A 8 14.91 4.40 -4.54
N GLY A 9 13.91 3.56 -4.84
CA GLY A 9 12.51 3.88 -4.52
C GLY A 9 12.28 3.82 -3.01
N ARG A 10 11.46 4.71 -2.47
CA ARG A 10 10.78 4.44 -1.19
C ARG A 10 9.63 3.50 -1.53
N SER A 11 9.29 2.56 -0.65
CA SER A 11 8.10 1.74 -0.84
C SER A 11 7.04 2.08 0.18
N ILE A 12 5.79 1.99 -0.25
CA ILE A 12 4.66 2.19 0.64
C ILE A 12 4.52 0.95 1.51
N ALA A 13 4.48 1.18 2.80
CA ALA A 13 4.17 0.22 3.82
C ALA A 13 3.05 0.79 4.69
N ILE A 14 2.53 -0.03 5.58
CA ILE A 14 1.54 0.36 6.57
C ILE A 14 2.23 0.67 7.89
N ARG A 15 1.71 1.67 8.59
CA ARG A 15 2.21 2.14 9.89
C ARG A 15 1.90 1.15 10.99
N ASN A 16 0.71 0.56 10.95
CA ASN A 16 0.17 -0.34 11.95
C ASN A 16 -0.40 -1.58 11.26
N ASP A 17 -0.54 -2.67 12.00
CA ASP A 17 -1.14 -3.90 11.53
C ASP A 17 -2.61 -3.67 11.19
N LEU A 18 -2.98 -3.93 9.94
CA LEU A 18 -4.34 -3.78 9.45
C LEU A 18 -4.91 -5.15 9.10
N PRO A 19 -6.08 -5.53 9.65
CA PRO A 19 -6.72 -6.78 9.30
C PRO A 19 -7.22 -6.78 7.85
N ALA A 20 -7.54 -7.98 7.35
CA ALA A 20 -8.20 -8.13 6.05
C ALA A 20 -9.52 -7.36 6.06
N GLY A 21 -9.83 -6.65 4.97
CA GLY A 21 -11.02 -5.81 4.89
C GLY A 21 -10.86 -4.40 5.47
N SER A 22 -9.69 -4.04 6.01
CA SER A 22 -9.42 -2.67 6.43
C SER A 22 -9.16 -1.73 5.26
N VAL A 23 -9.66 -0.50 5.37
CA VAL A 23 -9.43 0.57 4.41
C VAL A 23 -8.08 1.23 4.70
N LEU A 24 -7.21 1.25 3.69
CA LEU A 24 -5.95 1.97 3.73
C LEU A 24 -6.23 3.47 3.71
N ARG A 25 -5.72 4.20 4.70
CA ARG A 25 -5.77 5.66 4.72
C ARG A 25 -4.39 6.23 4.48
N THR A 26 -4.34 7.42 3.90
CA THR A 26 -3.07 8.15 3.69
C THR A 26 -2.27 8.34 4.98
N GLU A 27 -2.96 8.45 6.13
CA GLU A 27 -2.38 8.54 7.48
C GLU A 27 -1.73 7.23 7.97
N ASP A 28 -2.30 6.09 7.57
CA ASP A 28 -1.79 4.74 7.87
C ASP A 28 -0.69 4.31 6.92
N LEU A 29 -0.57 4.95 5.75
CA LEU A 29 0.46 4.66 4.77
C LEU A 29 1.75 5.43 5.12
N VAL A 30 2.86 4.69 5.19
CA VAL A 30 4.19 5.23 5.47
C VAL A 30 5.18 4.78 4.42
N LEU A 31 6.20 5.60 4.19
CA LEU A 31 7.24 5.29 3.20
C LEU A 31 8.42 4.63 3.90
N LYS A 32 8.52 3.29 3.80
CA LYS A 32 9.65 2.50 4.30
C LYS A 32 10.67 2.24 3.19
N LYS A 33 11.94 2.18 3.56
CA LYS A 33 13.01 1.57 2.75
C LYS A 33 13.09 0.11 3.21
N PRO A 34 13.11 -0.91 2.35
CA PRO A 34 13.65 -0.95 0.98
C PRO A 34 12.60 -0.75 -0.13
N GLY A 35 13.07 -0.24 -1.29
CA GLY A 35 12.27 0.15 -2.46
C GLY A 35 11.72 -0.99 -3.31
N THR A 36 11.38 -2.13 -2.72
CA THR A 36 10.95 -3.35 -3.44
C THR A 36 9.43 -3.51 -3.54
N GLY A 37 8.67 -2.67 -2.85
CA GLY A 37 7.19 -2.64 -2.89
C GLY A 37 6.63 -1.48 -3.72
N ILE A 38 5.39 -1.08 -3.43
CA ILE A 38 4.64 -0.09 -4.22
C ILE A 38 5.32 1.30 -4.17
N PRO A 39 5.50 1.99 -5.31
CA PRO A 39 6.10 3.33 -5.34
C PRO A 39 5.18 4.38 -4.68
N PRO A 40 5.76 5.43 -4.05
CA PRO A 40 5.03 6.49 -3.35
C PRO A 40 4.07 7.27 -4.26
N GLU A 41 4.35 7.30 -5.57
CA GLU A 41 3.51 7.97 -6.56
C GLU A 41 2.10 7.37 -6.61
N ARG A 42 1.97 6.08 -6.29
CA ARG A 42 0.68 5.37 -6.24
C ARG A 42 0.03 5.42 -4.87
N MET A 43 0.62 6.13 -3.89
CA MET A 43 0.07 6.26 -2.54
C MET A 43 -1.35 6.82 -2.55
N PHE A 44 -1.62 7.82 -3.39
CA PHE A 44 -2.96 8.39 -3.55
C PHE A 44 -3.94 7.45 -4.22
N GLU A 45 -3.49 6.53 -5.09
CA GLU A 45 -4.36 5.53 -5.73
C GLU A 45 -4.72 4.35 -4.81
N ILE A 46 -3.83 4.04 -3.86
CA ILE A 46 -4.03 2.96 -2.89
C ILE A 46 -4.61 3.45 -1.57
N ALA A 47 -4.45 4.73 -1.23
CA ALA A 47 -5.19 5.39 -0.18
C ALA A 47 -6.69 5.40 -0.56
N GLY A 48 -7.51 4.77 0.26
CA GLY A 48 -8.93 4.51 0.03
C GLY A 48 -9.21 3.08 -0.44
N ARG A 49 -8.19 2.27 -0.75
CA ARG A 49 -8.39 0.85 -1.09
C ARG A 49 -8.54 0.00 0.15
N THR A 50 -9.22 -1.13 -0.02
CA THR A 50 -9.39 -2.12 1.04
C THR A 50 -8.36 -3.24 0.88
N LEU A 51 -7.83 -3.74 2.00
CA LEU A 51 -6.94 -4.90 2.00
C LEU A 51 -7.73 -6.20 1.77
N THR A 52 -7.21 -7.07 0.90
CA THR A 52 -7.75 -8.42 0.65
C THR A 52 -7.41 -9.38 1.79
N ARG A 53 -6.28 -9.16 2.46
CA ARG A 53 -5.75 -9.99 3.55
C ARG A 53 -5.13 -9.11 4.64
N ALA A 54 -4.95 -9.67 5.84
CA ALA A 54 -4.30 -8.94 6.92
C ALA A 54 -2.83 -8.67 6.55
N VAL A 55 -2.40 -7.43 6.75
CA VAL A 55 -1.03 -6.98 6.48
C VAL A 55 -0.49 -6.36 7.77
N SER A 56 0.72 -6.74 8.15
CA SER A 56 1.42 -6.21 9.33
C SER A 56 2.34 -5.04 8.98
N ALA A 57 2.62 -4.15 9.92
CA ALA A 57 3.56 -3.03 9.72
C ALA A 57 5.02 -3.49 9.44
N ASP A 58 5.31 -4.75 9.73
CA ASP A 58 6.61 -5.38 9.51
C ASP A 58 6.84 -5.84 8.07
N ARG A 59 5.76 -6.02 7.29
CA ARG A 59 5.85 -6.42 5.86
C ARG A 59 5.60 -5.23 4.93
N LEU A 60 6.12 -5.37 3.71
CA LEU A 60 5.82 -4.43 2.63
C LEU A 60 4.41 -4.67 2.11
N LEU A 61 3.73 -3.57 1.78
CA LEU A 61 2.44 -3.64 1.09
C LEU A 61 2.72 -3.99 -0.38
N ALA A 62 2.06 -5.03 -0.88
CA ALA A 62 2.12 -5.43 -2.28
C ALA A 62 0.79 -5.13 -2.98
N GLU A 63 0.82 -4.92 -4.29
CA GLU A 63 -0.40 -4.62 -5.05
C GLU A 63 -1.38 -5.79 -5.06
N GLU A 64 -0.87 -7.02 -4.94
CA GLU A 64 -1.68 -8.24 -4.82
C GLU A 64 -2.50 -8.29 -3.53
N ASP A 65 -2.12 -7.52 -2.50
CA ASP A 65 -2.85 -7.45 -1.24
C ASP A 65 -4.02 -6.46 -1.33
N LEU A 66 -4.11 -5.66 -2.40
CA LEU A 66 -5.11 -4.60 -2.55
C LEU A 66 -6.32 -5.08 -3.35
N VAL A 67 -7.51 -4.73 -2.87
CA VAL A 67 -8.73 -4.92 -3.63
C VAL A 67 -8.72 -3.95 -4.82
N ALA A 68 -8.84 -4.48 -6.05
CA ALA A 68 -8.96 -3.66 -7.27
C ALA A 68 -10.28 -2.88 -7.35
N VAL A 69 -11.26 -3.30 -6.56
CA VAL A 69 -12.59 -2.72 -6.49
C VAL A 69 -12.53 -1.51 -5.57
N VAL A 70 -12.65 -0.31 -6.14
CA VAL A 70 -12.87 0.93 -5.38
C VAL A 70 -14.27 0.85 -4.76
N THR A 71 -14.38 0.16 -3.63
CA THR A 71 -15.58 0.20 -2.81
C THR A 71 -15.60 1.56 -2.11
N GLN A 72 -16.14 2.56 -2.81
CA GLN A 72 -16.79 3.69 -2.14
C GLN A 72 -18.03 3.14 -1.42
N ALA A 73 -17.83 2.60 -0.23
CA ALA A 73 -18.92 2.47 0.73
C ALA A 73 -19.07 3.85 1.38
N ALA A 74 -20.08 4.58 0.88
CA ALA A 74 -20.61 5.79 1.45
C ALA A 74 -20.77 5.70 2.98
N SER A 75 -20.71 6.84 3.68
CA SER A 75 -21.69 7.17 4.73
C SER A 75 -21.51 8.60 5.27
N ALA A 76 -22.60 9.37 5.12
CA ALA A 76 -22.98 10.64 5.77
C ALA A 76 -22.32 11.94 5.30
#